data_AF-A0A939UP48-F1
#
_entry.id   AF-A0A939UP48-F1
#
_cell.length_a   1.000
_cell.length_b   1.000
_cell.length_c   1.000
_cell.angle_alpha   90.00
_cell.angle_beta   90.00
_cell.angle_gamma   90.00
#
_symmetry.space_group_name_H-M   'P 1'
#
loop_
_entity.id
_entity.type
_entity.pdbx_description
1 polymer ?
#
loop_
_entity_poly.entity_id
_entity_poly.type
_entity_poly.pdbx_seq_one_letter_code
_entity_poly.pdbx_strand_id
1 'polypeptide(L)'
;DPSLTDIMQENCVSVTWLKYAERLLEITGRARYADAMERTAYNAVLSAVNLPEKEHPFDSYAALLYSWRGRGRGGEKPLSDGGSYGCCECIGSAATGLMPLCAVMTDAEGCRVCFYETGRAELPFGALDISTGYPAEGSVRIRVDSGKSFALRLRIPGWCGSARLLVNGEPAEAEPGWAVIRRQWSEGDLVELEMDMSTRIIAARPGRTEACEKHFALQRGPLVLAGDARAGGDMVRVYRPAEKDGTVPAAPCKNEAFPSLVSLEIAEEGGGSFAVSDYGSCGKTLDEESLMTCWFPVSNYWTPDKRRFYICAGDRYLSPGPEGRLLLSPAKALFEAEPDIAGYHFLRTGDKYLDGFLHAGGEKGRLRLISDLAGRWYIVSRNRFAAPDEQGGAVLAAEPFRWTLEYAE
;
A
#
# COMPACT_ATOMS: atom_id res chain seq x y z
N ASP A 1 1.62 -9.87 -2.80
CA ASP A 1 1.19 -10.63 -3.98
C ASP A 1 -0.08 -9.95 -4.47
N PRO A 2 -0.12 -9.44 -5.71
CA PRO A 2 -1.32 -8.82 -6.27
C PRO A 2 -2.54 -9.74 -6.41
N SER A 3 -2.44 -11.04 -6.13
CA SER A 3 -3.60 -11.92 -5.98
C SER A 3 -4.32 -11.81 -4.62
N LEU A 4 -3.75 -11.07 -3.66
CA LEU A 4 -4.26 -10.91 -2.29
C LEU A 4 -4.85 -9.50 -2.09
N THR A 5 -5.82 -9.12 -2.91
CA THR A 5 -6.30 -7.72 -3.03
C THR A 5 -7.19 -7.20 -1.92
N ASP A 6 -7.94 -8.06 -1.23
CA ASP A 6 -9.11 -7.58 -0.48
C ASP A 6 -8.88 -7.26 1.00
N ILE A 7 -8.10 -8.07 1.71
CA ILE A 7 -7.91 -7.93 3.16
C ILE A 7 -6.43 -8.14 3.50
N MET A 8 -5.76 -7.05 3.88
CA MET A 8 -4.35 -7.03 4.28
C MET A 8 -4.13 -6.16 5.53
N GLN A 9 -2.99 -6.37 6.19
CA GLN A 9 -2.53 -5.56 7.33
C GLN A 9 -3.60 -5.35 8.40
N GLU A 10 -4.03 -6.44 9.03
CA GLU A 10 -4.95 -6.34 10.16
C GLU A 10 -4.32 -5.50 11.30
N ASN A 11 -5.06 -4.50 11.77
CA ASN A 11 -4.56 -3.58 12.79
C ASN A 11 -4.25 -4.33 14.11
N CYS A 12 -5.09 -5.28 14.53
CA CYS A 12 -4.83 -6.19 15.66
C CYS A 12 -3.46 -6.87 15.59
N VAL A 13 -3.11 -7.39 14.41
CA VAL A 13 -1.83 -8.07 14.18
C VAL A 13 -0.68 -7.05 14.21
N SER A 14 -0.91 -5.84 13.70
CA SER A 14 0.04 -4.71 13.78
C SER A 14 0.32 -4.28 15.23
N VAL A 15 -0.72 -4.17 16.07
CA VAL A 15 -0.55 -3.88 17.52
C VAL A 15 0.17 -5.02 18.23
N THR A 16 -0.15 -6.27 17.89
CA THR A 16 0.52 -7.46 18.45
C THR A 16 2.00 -7.48 18.06
N TRP A 17 2.33 -7.10 16.82
CA TRP A 17 3.72 -6.96 16.37
C TRP A 17 4.47 -5.85 17.12
N LEU A 18 3.85 -4.69 17.37
CA LEU A 18 4.47 -3.63 18.19
C LEU A 18 4.80 -4.14 19.59
N LYS A 19 3.86 -4.78 20.28
CA LYS A 19 4.07 -5.36 21.62
C LYS A 19 5.18 -6.42 21.60
N TYR A 20 5.22 -7.28 20.59
CA TYR A 20 6.26 -8.30 20.48
C TYR A 20 7.66 -7.68 20.23
N ALA A 21 7.75 -6.70 19.33
CA ALA A 21 8.99 -6.00 19.03
C ALA A 21 9.49 -5.17 20.23
N GLU A 22 8.59 -4.55 21.00
CA GLU A 22 8.88 -3.88 22.27
C GLU A 22 9.51 -4.83 23.29
N ARG A 23 8.91 -6.01 23.52
CA ARG A 23 9.52 -7.01 24.43
C ARG A 23 10.87 -7.50 23.94
N LEU A 24 11.07 -7.65 22.62
CA LEU A 24 12.38 -7.98 22.05
C LEU A 24 13.40 -6.83 22.21
N LEU A 25 12.97 -5.58 22.14
CA LEU A 25 13.79 -4.39 22.41
C LEU A 25 14.24 -4.36 23.87
N GLU A 26 13.33 -4.59 24.83
CA GLU A 26 13.64 -4.72 26.25
C GLU A 26 14.66 -5.84 26.53
N ILE A 27 14.37 -7.06 26.06
CA ILE A 27 15.17 -8.26 26.38
C ILE A 27 16.57 -8.22 25.75
N THR A 28 16.69 -7.71 24.53
CA THR A 28 17.94 -7.81 23.75
C THR A 28 18.71 -6.50 23.61
N GLY A 29 18.03 -5.36 23.86
CA GLY A 29 18.56 -4.04 23.61
C GLY A 29 18.86 -3.70 22.14
N ARG A 30 18.45 -4.49 21.14
CA ARG A 30 18.84 -4.29 19.73
C ARG A 30 17.96 -3.27 19.00
N ALA A 31 18.55 -2.19 18.50
CA ALA A 31 17.88 -1.08 17.80
C ALA A 31 16.93 -1.52 16.66
N ARG A 32 17.26 -2.58 15.92
CA ARG A 32 16.42 -3.13 14.83
C ARG A 32 14.97 -3.46 15.23
N TYR A 33 14.70 -3.68 16.53
CA TYR A 33 13.35 -3.91 17.01
C TYR A 33 12.58 -2.59 17.18
N ALA A 34 13.24 -1.51 17.58
CA ALA A 34 12.69 -0.16 17.49
C ALA A 34 12.49 0.27 16.02
N ASP A 35 13.39 -0.07 15.09
CA ASP A 35 13.17 0.17 13.64
C ASP A 35 11.91 -0.56 13.12
N ALA A 36 11.67 -1.78 13.60
CA ALA A 36 10.47 -2.54 13.25
C ALA A 36 9.19 -1.95 13.85
N MET A 37 9.27 -1.42 15.08
CA MET A 37 8.17 -0.69 15.72
C MET A 37 7.85 0.60 14.98
N GLU A 38 8.87 1.42 14.72
CA GLU A 38 8.78 2.68 13.98
C GLU A 38 8.10 2.49 12.61
N ARG A 39 8.58 1.51 11.83
CA ARG A 39 8.00 1.18 10.52
C ARG A 39 6.52 0.78 10.64
N THR A 40 6.14 0.01 11.65
CA THR A 40 4.73 -0.38 11.83
C THR A 40 3.86 0.77 12.34
N ALA A 41 4.39 1.61 13.23
CA ALA A 41 3.62 2.64 13.92
C ALA A 41 3.29 3.84 13.00
N TYR A 42 4.29 4.48 12.37
CA TYR A 42 4.05 5.60 11.46
C TYR A 42 3.39 5.20 10.13
N ASN A 43 3.27 3.89 9.83
CA ASN A 43 2.62 3.42 8.61
C ASN A 43 1.33 2.67 8.94
N ALA A 44 1.39 1.36 9.24
CA ALA A 44 0.19 0.53 9.38
C ALA A 44 -0.75 1.06 10.48
N VAL A 45 -0.25 1.38 11.67
CA VAL A 45 -1.07 1.86 12.80
C VAL A 45 -1.61 3.26 12.54
N LEU A 46 -0.78 4.24 12.15
CA LEU A 46 -1.25 5.58 11.82
C LEU A 46 -2.30 5.54 10.68
N SER A 47 -2.12 4.64 9.73
CA SER A 47 -3.09 4.44 8.65
C SER A 47 -4.42 3.87 9.12
N ALA A 48 -4.44 3.15 10.24
CA ALA A 48 -5.66 2.64 10.87
C ALA A 48 -6.37 3.67 11.77
N VAL A 49 -5.73 4.75 12.23
CA VAL A 49 -6.40 5.81 13.02
C VAL A 49 -7.39 6.57 12.13
N ASN A 50 -8.69 6.47 12.40
CA ASN A 50 -9.70 7.14 11.58
C ASN A 50 -9.85 8.63 11.95
N LEU A 51 -10.46 9.39 11.03
CA LEU A 51 -10.74 10.80 11.26
C LEU A 51 -11.85 10.97 12.32
N PRO A 52 -11.86 12.07 13.12
CA PRO A 52 -12.78 12.23 14.26
C PRO A 52 -14.28 12.15 13.94
N GLU A 53 -14.66 12.40 12.69
CA GLU A 53 -16.04 12.31 12.19
C GLU A 53 -16.50 10.88 11.82
N LYS A 54 -15.60 9.89 11.86
CA LYS A 54 -15.94 8.48 11.62
C LYS A 54 -16.44 7.82 12.91
N GLU A 55 -17.45 6.95 12.78
CA GLU A 55 -18.06 6.23 13.91
C GLU A 55 -17.04 5.39 14.70
N HIS A 56 -16.15 4.69 13.99
CA HIS A 56 -15.12 3.86 14.60
C HIS A 56 -13.75 4.56 14.59
N PRO A 57 -13.08 4.72 15.74
CA PRO A 57 -11.79 5.41 15.83
C PRO A 57 -10.62 4.66 15.18
N PHE A 58 -10.77 3.36 14.90
CA PHE A 58 -9.76 2.59 14.18
C PHE A 58 -10.36 1.68 13.11
N ASP A 59 -9.72 1.73 11.94
CA ASP A 59 -9.93 0.80 10.84
C ASP A 59 -9.29 -0.57 11.15
N SER A 60 -9.84 -1.61 10.53
CA SER A 60 -9.36 -2.99 10.74
C SER A 60 -8.27 -3.41 9.78
N TYR A 61 -8.27 -2.91 8.54
CA TYR A 61 -7.41 -3.39 7.46
C TYR A 61 -6.89 -2.23 6.61
N ALA A 62 -5.65 -2.36 6.12
CA ALA A 62 -4.95 -1.28 5.44
C ALA A 62 -4.59 -1.69 4.00
N ALA A 63 -5.05 -0.90 3.02
CA ALA A 63 -4.81 -1.14 1.59
C ALA A 63 -3.34 -0.87 1.24
N LEU A 64 -2.70 -1.78 0.49
CA LEU A 64 -1.30 -1.65 0.06
C LEU A 64 -1.13 -1.49 -1.46
N LEU A 65 -2.03 -2.11 -2.20
CA LEU A 65 -2.20 -1.96 -3.64
C LEU A 65 -3.43 -1.08 -3.89
N TYR A 66 -3.72 -0.79 -5.15
CA TYR A 66 -4.91 -0.06 -5.60
C TYR A 66 -6.19 -0.53 -4.91
N SER A 67 -6.66 0.25 -3.93
CA SER A 67 -7.92 0.04 -3.22
C SER A 67 -8.21 1.25 -2.33
N TRP A 68 -9.33 1.19 -1.60
CA TRP A 68 -9.68 2.12 -0.53
C TRP A 68 -9.67 1.39 0.83
N ARG A 69 -9.73 2.16 1.93
CA ARG A 69 -9.79 1.65 3.31
C ARG A 69 -11.24 1.35 3.72
N GLY A 70 -11.48 0.84 4.94
CA GLY A 70 -12.82 0.54 5.44
C GLY A 70 -13.50 -0.71 4.85
N ARG A 71 -12.82 -1.48 3.99
CA ARG A 71 -13.40 -2.63 3.25
C ARG A 71 -13.74 -3.87 4.10
N GLY A 72 -13.59 -3.82 5.43
CA GLY A 72 -13.98 -4.91 6.32
C GLY A 72 -13.69 -4.63 7.80
N ARG A 73 -14.32 -5.42 8.69
CA ARG A 73 -14.16 -5.36 10.14
C ARG A 73 -13.44 -6.61 10.64
N GLY A 74 -12.39 -6.44 11.45
CA GLY A 74 -11.67 -7.53 12.10
C GLY A 74 -12.39 -7.99 13.37
N GLY A 75 -12.60 -9.30 13.51
CA GLY A 75 -13.14 -9.96 14.71
C GLY A 75 -14.35 -9.26 15.32
N GLU A 76 -15.51 -9.38 14.68
CA GLU A 76 -16.75 -8.73 15.12
C GLU A 76 -17.46 -9.50 16.25
N LYS A 77 -17.94 -8.77 17.26
CA LYS A 77 -18.85 -9.29 18.29
C LYS A 77 -20.13 -8.43 18.35
N PRO A 78 -21.32 -9.00 18.06
CA PRO A 78 -22.59 -8.31 18.19
C PRO A 78 -23.01 -8.15 19.66
N LEU A 79 -23.79 -7.10 19.93
CA LEU A 79 -24.21 -6.69 21.27
C LEU A 79 -25.73 -6.86 21.48
N SER A 80 -26.13 -6.86 22.74
CA SER A 80 -27.55 -6.95 23.14
C SER A 80 -28.38 -5.69 22.82
N ASP A 81 -27.74 -4.56 22.57
CA ASP A 81 -28.36 -3.29 22.16
C ASP A 81 -28.45 -3.11 20.63
N GLY A 82 -27.96 -4.09 19.86
CA GLY A 82 -27.93 -4.05 18.40
C GLY A 82 -26.65 -3.45 17.80
N GLY A 83 -25.73 -2.94 18.62
CA GLY A 83 -24.39 -2.55 18.18
C GLY A 83 -23.48 -3.76 17.90
N SER A 84 -22.25 -3.47 17.47
CA SER A 84 -21.15 -4.43 17.45
C SER A 84 -19.81 -3.71 17.66
N TYR A 85 -18.81 -4.43 18.17
CA TYR A 85 -17.43 -3.92 18.21
C TYR A 85 -16.46 -4.89 17.55
N GLY A 86 -15.46 -4.32 16.85
CA GLY A 86 -14.37 -5.06 16.22
C GLY A 86 -13.15 -5.18 17.12
N CYS A 87 -12.41 -6.29 17.04
CA CYS A 87 -11.19 -6.47 17.84
C CYS A 87 -10.13 -5.38 17.57
N CYS A 88 -10.01 -4.94 16.31
CA CYS A 88 -9.08 -3.89 15.87
C CYS A 88 -9.39 -2.52 16.49
N GLU A 89 -10.68 -2.22 16.65
CA GLU A 89 -11.17 -0.99 17.29
C GLU A 89 -10.82 -0.98 18.79
N CYS A 90 -11.05 -2.10 19.48
CA CYS A 90 -10.75 -2.22 20.90
C CYS A 90 -9.26 -2.13 21.23
N ILE A 91 -8.37 -2.63 20.35
CA ILE A 91 -6.93 -2.70 20.62
C ILE A 91 -6.11 -1.56 19.99
N GLY A 92 -6.66 -0.84 19.01
CA GLY A 92 -5.94 0.21 18.27
C GLY A 92 -5.33 1.30 19.15
N SER A 93 -6.04 1.69 20.22
CA SER A 93 -5.57 2.67 21.20
C SER A 93 -4.34 2.22 21.99
N ALA A 94 -4.13 0.91 22.15
CA ALA A 94 -2.91 0.41 22.77
C ALA A 94 -1.68 0.64 21.87
N ALA A 95 -1.85 0.71 20.55
CA ALA A 95 -0.74 0.98 19.63
C ALA A 95 -0.27 2.43 19.67
N THR A 96 -1.19 3.39 19.75
CA THR A 96 -0.85 4.82 19.81
C THR A 96 -0.15 5.19 21.13
N GLY A 97 -0.47 4.47 22.23
CA GLY A 97 0.22 4.64 23.52
C GLY A 97 1.61 3.99 23.62
N LEU A 98 1.93 2.99 22.78
CA LEU A 98 3.18 2.22 22.91
C LEU A 98 4.44 3.03 22.57
N MET A 99 4.43 3.79 21.46
CA MET A 99 5.59 4.59 21.05
C MET A 99 6.05 5.59 22.12
N PRO A 100 5.19 6.49 22.65
CA PRO A 100 5.61 7.43 23.68
C PRO A 100 6.04 6.74 24.98
N LEU A 101 5.39 5.62 25.35
CA LEU A 101 5.73 4.84 26.56
C LEU A 101 7.17 4.29 26.55
N CYS A 102 7.73 3.99 25.37
CA CYS A 102 9.10 3.49 25.22
C CYS A 102 10.00 4.41 24.38
N ALA A 103 9.62 5.68 24.20
CA ALA A 103 10.41 6.68 23.46
C ALA A 103 11.79 6.91 24.08
N VAL A 104 11.87 6.93 25.42
CA VAL A 104 13.13 6.91 26.17
C VAL A 104 13.09 5.78 27.19
N MET A 105 14.08 4.88 27.14
CA MET A 105 14.20 3.76 28.08
C MET A 105 15.49 3.88 28.89
N THR A 106 15.49 3.42 30.14
CA THR A 106 16.65 3.45 31.04
C THR A 106 17.26 2.07 31.25
N ASP A 107 18.54 2.04 31.59
CA ASP A 107 19.29 0.85 32.00
C ASP A 107 20.37 1.23 33.05
N ALA A 108 21.12 0.24 33.53
CA ALA A 108 22.15 0.44 34.56
C ALA A 108 23.34 1.33 34.12
N GLU A 109 23.50 1.60 32.82
CA GLU A 109 24.56 2.46 32.27
C GLU A 109 24.04 3.86 31.90
N GLY A 110 22.72 4.07 31.77
CA GLY A 110 22.14 5.35 31.36
C GLY A 110 20.78 5.21 30.70
N CYS A 111 20.61 5.81 29.52
CA CYS A 111 19.36 5.78 28.76
C CYS A 111 19.58 5.53 27.27
N ARG A 112 18.48 5.32 26.57
CA ARG A 112 18.39 5.21 25.12
C ARG A 112 17.16 5.94 24.61
N VAL A 113 17.31 6.76 23.57
CA VAL A 113 16.22 7.42 22.85
C VAL A 113 15.85 6.51 21.68
N CYS A 114 14.76 5.76 21.85
CA CYS A 114 14.24 4.80 20.88
C CYS A 114 13.43 5.50 19.79
N PHE A 115 12.63 6.51 20.14
CA PHE A 115 11.77 7.24 19.20
C PHE A 115 11.96 8.74 19.39
N TYR A 116 11.97 9.47 18.28
CA TYR A 116 12.21 10.91 18.25
C TYR A 116 10.88 11.65 18.26
N GLU A 117 10.48 12.08 19.45
CA GLU A 117 9.25 12.82 19.71
C GLU A 117 9.61 14.12 20.45
N THR A 118 8.94 15.23 20.13
CA THR A 118 9.15 16.50 20.84
C THR A 118 8.50 16.42 22.23
N GLY A 119 9.28 16.68 23.29
CA GLY A 119 8.80 16.58 24.67
C GLY A 119 9.94 16.55 25.70
N ARG A 120 9.60 16.33 26.97
CA ARG A 120 10.57 16.18 28.07
C ARG A 120 10.50 14.78 28.66
N ALA A 121 11.65 14.12 28.79
CA ALA A 121 11.78 12.81 29.44
C ALA A 121 12.48 12.96 30.79
N GLU A 122 11.76 12.69 31.89
CA GLU A 122 12.31 12.67 33.24
C GLU A 122 12.99 11.32 33.52
N LEU A 123 14.24 11.36 34.01
CA LEU A 123 15.07 10.17 34.27
C LEU A 123 15.56 10.15 35.73
N PRO A 124 15.94 8.99 36.29
CA PRO A 124 16.47 8.90 37.66
C PRO A 124 17.78 9.67 37.92
N PHE A 125 18.40 10.24 36.88
CA PHE A 125 19.69 10.91 36.91
C PHE A 125 19.72 12.26 36.17
N GLY A 126 18.55 12.81 35.80
CA GLY A 126 18.42 14.07 35.06
C GLY A 126 17.19 14.08 34.15
N ALA A 127 17.15 14.98 33.18
CA ALA A 127 16.11 15.01 32.16
C ALA A 127 16.68 15.25 30.76
N LEU A 128 15.86 14.95 29.75
CA LEU A 128 16.13 15.26 28.34
C LEU A 128 14.98 16.14 27.81
N ASP A 129 15.28 17.35 27.33
CA ASP A 129 14.33 18.13 26.53
C ASP A 129 14.62 17.88 25.04
N ILE A 130 13.68 17.23 24.35
CA ILE A 130 13.78 16.84 22.94
C ILE A 130 12.93 17.79 22.09
N SER A 131 13.51 18.31 21.01
CA SER A 131 12.83 19.13 20.00
C SER A 131 13.25 18.63 18.62
N THR A 132 12.27 18.35 17.76
CA THR A 132 12.50 17.72 16.46
C THR A 132 11.36 17.99 15.47
N GLY A 133 11.69 18.04 14.17
CA GLY A 133 10.72 18.00 13.08
C GLY A 133 10.37 16.58 12.60
N TYR A 134 10.82 15.54 13.31
CA TYR A 134 10.51 14.15 13.01
C TYR A 134 8.99 13.88 13.10
N PRO A 135 8.40 13.02 12.23
CA PRO A 135 9.02 12.21 11.18
C PRO A 135 9.18 12.91 9.81
N ALA A 136 8.82 14.19 9.67
CA ALA A 136 8.93 14.92 8.39
C ALA A 136 10.37 15.35 8.05
N GLU A 137 11.13 15.70 9.09
CA GLU A 137 12.52 16.14 9.04
C GLU A 137 13.44 15.18 9.81
N GLY A 138 14.73 15.20 9.48
CA GLY A 138 15.77 14.38 10.12
C GLY A 138 16.47 15.06 11.30
N SER A 139 16.04 16.26 11.67
CA SER A 139 16.67 17.15 12.66
C SER A 139 16.18 16.83 14.07
N VAL A 140 17.09 16.48 14.97
CA VAL A 140 16.78 16.19 16.39
C VAL A 140 17.75 16.96 17.28
N ARG A 141 17.20 17.78 18.17
CA ARG A 141 17.95 18.52 19.20
C ARG A 141 17.53 18.02 20.58
N ILE A 142 18.50 17.60 21.38
CA ILE A 142 18.31 17.10 22.74
C ILE A 142 19.15 17.97 23.67
N ARG A 143 18.50 18.70 24.59
CA ARG A 143 19.17 19.33 25.72
C ARG A 143 19.19 18.34 26.88
N VAL A 144 20.36 18.14 27.47
CA VAL A 144 20.56 17.30 28.65
C VAL A 144 20.60 18.20 29.89
N ASP A 145 19.81 17.82 30.89
CA ASP A 145 19.72 18.48 32.19
C ASP A 145 20.15 17.47 33.26
N SER A 146 21.44 17.46 33.60
CA SER A 146 22.01 16.48 34.53
C SER A 146 23.32 16.96 35.13
N GLY A 147 23.65 16.46 36.33
CA GLY A 147 24.98 16.54 36.93
C GLY A 147 25.63 15.16 37.12
N LYS A 148 25.30 14.18 36.28
CA LYS A 148 25.74 12.77 36.43
C LYS A 148 26.48 12.27 35.17
N SER A 149 27.30 11.24 35.34
CA SER A 149 27.88 10.49 34.23
C SER A 149 26.96 9.34 33.84
N PHE A 150 26.61 9.26 32.56
CA PHE A 150 25.81 8.16 32.00
C PHE A 150 26.00 8.04 30.48
N ALA A 151 25.63 6.88 29.94
CA ALA A 151 25.56 6.63 28.50
C ALA A 151 24.23 7.15 27.94
N LEU A 152 24.28 8.16 27.07
CA LEU A 152 23.15 8.53 26.21
C LEU A 152 23.28 7.75 24.90
N ARG A 153 22.26 6.97 24.55
CA ARG A 153 22.23 6.19 23.31
C ARG A 153 21.16 6.71 22.37
N LEU A 154 21.54 7.11 21.16
CA LEU A 154 20.61 7.59 20.15
C LEU A 154 20.44 6.53 19.07
N ARG A 155 19.19 6.24 18.67
CA ARG A 155 18.95 5.27 17.60
C ARG A 155 19.26 5.90 16.24
N ILE A 156 20.30 5.43 15.57
CA ILE A 156 20.51 5.72 14.15
C ILE A 156 19.69 4.67 13.36
N PRO A 157 18.56 5.04 12.72
CA PRO A 157 17.62 4.06 12.20
C PRO A 157 18.19 3.30 11.01
N GLY A 158 17.85 2.01 10.86
CA GLY A 158 18.35 1.18 9.76
C GLY A 158 17.92 1.59 8.33
N TRP A 159 17.08 2.63 8.18
CA TRP A 159 16.76 3.25 6.88
C TRP A 159 17.65 4.46 6.54
N CYS A 160 18.34 5.02 7.52
CA CYS A 160 19.13 6.24 7.38
C CYS A 160 20.43 5.95 6.62
N GLY A 161 20.68 6.66 5.52
CA GLY A 161 21.87 6.45 4.68
C GLY A 161 23.15 6.98 5.32
N SER A 162 23.04 8.09 6.05
CA SER A 162 24.12 8.71 6.83
C SER A 162 23.54 9.62 7.90
N ALA A 163 24.19 9.72 9.05
CA ALA A 163 23.81 10.63 10.12
C ALA A 163 25.01 11.48 10.57
N ARG A 164 24.73 12.71 11.02
CA ARG A 164 25.72 13.62 11.61
C ARG A 164 25.31 13.92 13.05
N LEU A 165 26.16 13.54 14.00
CA LEU A 165 25.95 13.75 15.43
C LEU A 165 26.96 14.76 15.98
N LEU A 166 26.48 15.77 16.70
CA LEU A 166 27.28 16.73 17.44
C LEU A 166 26.94 16.66 18.93
N VAL A 167 27.95 16.92 19.77
CA VAL A 167 27.82 17.11 21.23
C VAL A 167 28.52 18.41 21.58
N ASN A 168 27.77 19.42 22.03
CA ASN A 168 28.24 20.80 22.26
C ASN A 168 28.98 21.42 21.06
N GLY A 169 28.56 21.06 19.84
CA GLY A 169 29.18 21.51 18.59
C GLY A 169 30.30 20.60 18.07
N GLU A 170 30.87 19.71 18.91
CA GLU A 170 31.94 18.79 18.52
C GLU A 170 31.40 17.51 17.88
N PRO A 171 31.97 17.00 16.78
CA PRO A 171 31.52 15.77 16.13
C PRO A 171 31.64 14.51 17.01
N ALA A 172 30.64 13.63 16.90
CA ALA A 172 30.62 12.30 17.51
C ALA A 172 30.22 11.21 16.50
N GLU A 173 30.56 9.95 16.83
CA GLU A 173 30.29 8.78 15.98
C GLU A 173 28.78 8.48 15.88
N ALA A 174 28.31 8.24 14.65
CA ALA A 174 26.88 8.15 14.32
C ALA A 174 26.55 6.90 13.47
N GLU A 175 27.09 5.75 13.87
CA GLU A 175 26.90 4.47 13.16
C GLU A 175 25.49 3.87 13.34
N PRO A 176 24.96 3.12 12.35
CA PRO A 176 23.66 2.48 12.42
C PRO A 176 23.42 1.63 13.68
N GLY A 177 22.22 1.73 14.24
CA GLY A 177 21.85 1.06 15.48
C GLY A 177 21.85 2.01 16.67
N TRP A 178 22.89 2.00 17.50
CA TRP A 178 23.01 2.88 18.67
C TRP A 178 24.30 3.70 18.62
N ALA A 179 24.19 5.00 18.36
CA ALA A 179 25.26 5.94 18.64
C ALA A 179 25.35 6.16 20.15
N VAL A 180 26.51 5.89 20.77
CA VAL A 180 26.67 5.84 22.24
C VAL A 180 27.61 6.95 22.73
N ILE A 181 27.05 7.97 23.37
CA ILE A 181 27.81 9.05 24.00
C ILE A 181 27.97 8.74 25.50
N ARG A 182 29.19 8.47 25.96
CA ARG A 182 29.51 8.30 27.39
C ARG A 182 30.29 9.51 27.89
N ARG A 183 29.70 10.30 28.79
CA ARG A 183 30.36 11.43 29.43
C ARG A 183 29.72 11.75 30.78
N GLN A 184 30.44 12.57 31.56
CA GLN A 184 29.83 13.41 32.58
C GLN A 184 28.99 14.47 31.85
N TRP A 185 27.71 14.54 32.19
CA TRP A 185 26.79 15.55 31.69
C TRP A 185 26.68 16.72 32.68
N SER A 186 26.39 17.88 32.12
CA SER A 186 26.13 19.16 32.76
C SER A 186 24.77 19.70 32.31
N GLU A 187 24.14 20.53 33.15
CA GLU A 187 22.94 21.27 32.79
C GLU A 187 23.17 22.10 31.51
N GLY A 188 22.31 21.92 30.51
CA GLY A 188 22.36 22.67 29.26
C GLY A 188 23.29 22.08 28.20
N ASP A 189 23.95 20.94 28.44
CA ASP A 189 24.65 20.19 27.40
C ASP A 189 23.70 19.92 26.21
N LEU A 190 24.22 20.08 24.99
CA LEU A 190 23.45 19.99 23.77
C LEU A 190 23.92 18.82 22.91
N VAL A 191 22.97 18.01 22.43
CA VAL A 191 23.22 16.96 21.46
C VAL A 191 22.34 17.24 20.24
N GLU A 192 22.95 17.25 19.05
CA GLU A 192 22.28 17.55 17.79
C GLU A 192 22.54 16.43 16.79
N LEU A 193 21.47 15.85 16.26
CA LEU A 193 21.50 14.75 15.30
C LEU A 193 20.77 15.18 14.03
N GLU A 194 21.45 15.08 12.90
CA GLU A 194 20.87 15.25 11.57
C GLU A 194 20.91 13.93 10.81
N MET A 195 19.75 13.42 10.40
CA MET A 195 19.61 12.18 9.64
C MET A 195 19.33 12.44 8.16
N ASP A 196 19.98 11.70 7.25
CA ASP A 196 19.67 11.71 5.83
C ASP A 196 18.27 11.14 5.57
N MET A 197 17.34 12.01 5.18
CA MET A 197 15.94 11.70 4.86
C MET A 197 15.70 11.47 3.35
N SER A 198 16.74 11.24 2.54
CA SER A 198 16.61 11.03 1.09
C SER A 198 15.53 10.00 0.74
N THR A 199 14.67 10.32 -0.24
CA THR A 199 13.59 9.42 -0.66
C THR A 199 14.18 8.21 -1.38
N ARG A 200 13.88 7.01 -0.87
CA ARG A 200 14.44 5.73 -1.34
C ARG A 200 13.38 4.86 -2.01
N ILE A 201 13.82 4.02 -2.96
CA ILE A 201 13.00 2.94 -3.52
C ILE A 201 13.07 1.70 -2.62
N ILE A 202 11.90 1.15 -2.29
CA ILE A 202 11.74 -0.21 -1.79
C ILE A 202 11.32 -1.08 -2.98
N ALA A 203 12.25 -1.89 -3.50
CA ALA A 203 11.91 -2.94 -4.45
C ALA A 203 11.18 -4.09 -3.74
N ALA A 204 10.32 -4.81 -4.48
CA ALA A 204 9.80 -6.09 -4.00
C ALA A 204 10.94 -7.09 -3.76
N ARG A 205 10.78 -7.98 -2.77
CA ARG A 205 11.78 -9.05 -2.52
C ARG A 205 11.84 -9.99 -3.74
N PRO A 206 13.02 -10.21 -4.36
CA PRO A 206 13.16 -11.10 -5.50
C PRO A 206 12.64 -12.51 -5.22
N GLY A 207 12.04 -13.14 -6.22
CA GLY A 207 11.59 -14.54 -6.14
C GLY A 207 10.32 -14.76 -5.32
N ARG A 208 9.56 -13.71 -4.97
CA ARG A 208 8.26 -13.86 -4.28
C ARG A 208 7.14 -14.25 -5.24
N THR A 209 6.87 -13.41 -6.24
CA THR A 209 6.07 -13.70 -7.46
C THR A 209 6.46 -12.71 -8.55
N GLU A 210 6.33 -13.09 -9.83
CA GLU A 210 6.55 -12.19 -10.98
C GLU A 210 5.68 -10.93 -10.91
N ALA A 211 4.47 -11.03 -10.35
CA ALA A 211 3.56 -9.90 -10.15
C ALA A 211 4.03 -8.95 -9.04
N CYS A 212 4.74 -9.44 -8.01
CA CYS A 212 5.40 -8.59 -7.02
C CYS A 212 6.57 -7.81 -7.61
N GLU A 213 7.37 -8.41 -8.49
CA GLU A 213 8.53 -7.77 -9.14
C GLU A 213 8.16 -6.62 -10.08
N LYS A 214 6.87 -6.50 -10.43
CA LYS A 214 6.30 -5.41 -11.23
C LYS A 214 5.90 -4.17 -10.43
N HIS A 215 6.30 -4.07 -9.16
CA HIS A 215 5.95 -2.99 -8.24
C HIS A 215 7.14 -2.48 -7.42
N PHE A 216 7.09 -1.19 -7.06
CA PHE A 216 7.96 -0.55 -6.06
C PHE A 216 7.13 0.20 -5.02
N ALA A 217 7.72 0.48 -3.87
CA ALA A 217 7.23 1.47 -2.93
C ALA A 217 8.28 2.56 -2.70
N LEU A 218 7.86 3.71 -2.19
CA LEU A 218 8.75 4.83 -1.83
C LEU A 218 8.82 4.95 -0.31
N GLN A 219 10.00 5.29 0.21
CA GLN A 219 10.21 5.56 1.64
C GLN A 219 11.00 6.85 1.83
N ARG A 220 10.53 7.75 2.70
CA ARG A 220 11.26 8.92 3.20
C ARG A 220 11.30 8.86 4.73
N GLY A 221 12.49 8.76 5.30
CA GLY A 221 12.62 8.56 6.75
C GLY A 221 11.88 7.29 7.19
N PRO A 222 11.07 7.34 8.26
CA PRO A 222 10.24 6.21 8.68
C PRO A 222 8.96 6.04 7.84
N LEU A 223 8.62 7.02 7.00
CA LEU A 223 7.36 7.09 6.26
C LEU A 223 7.46 6.33 4.93
N VAL A 224 6.57 5.36 4.71
CA VAL A 224 6.23 4.87 3.37
C VAL A 224 5.32 5.91 2.72
N LEU A 225 5.52 6.16 1.43
CA LEU A 225 4.73 7.13 0.68
C LEU A 225 3.70 6.42 -0.20
N ALA A 226 2.59 7.10 -0.48
CA ALA A 226 1.47 6.60 -1.26
C ALA A 226 0.88 7.67 -2.16
N GLY A 227 0.30 7.23 -3.28
CA GLY A 227 -0.59 8.05 -4.09
C GLY A 227 -2.02 7.95 -3.56
N ASP A 228 -2.80 9.01 -3.75
CA ASP A 228 -4.19 9.12 -3.32
C ASP A 228 -4.99 9.88 -4.39
N ALA A 229 -6.15 9.35 -4.80
CA ALA A 229 -6.98 9.92 -5.86
C ALA A 229 -7.44 11.36 -5.55
N ARG A 230 -7.64 11.70 -4.26
CA ARG A 230 -8.03 13.05 -3.83
C ARG A 230 -6.95 14.10 -4.15
N ALA A 231 -5.69 13.68 -4.19
CA ALA A 231 -4.53 14.50 -4.57
C ALA A 231 -4.18 14.36 -6.07
N GLY A 232 -5.07 13.81 -6.90
CA GLY A 232 -4.85 13.64 -8.34
C GLY A 232 -3.98 12.44 -8.73
N GLY A 233 -3.74 11.50 -7.81
CA GLY A 233 -2.96 10.30 -8.11
C GLY A 233 -3.72 9.30 -9.00
N ASP A 234 -3.05 8.76 -10.02
CA ASP A 234 -3.56 7.67 -10.88
C ASP A 234 -3.01 6.32 -10.41
N MET A 235 -3.83 5.55 -9.70
CA MET A 235 -3.38 4.32 -9.04
C MET A 235 -3.12 3.14 -9.99
N VAL A 236 -3.44 3.26 -11.28
CA VAL A 236 -3.39 2.16 -12.26
C VAL A 236 -2.43 2.42 -13.42
N ARG A 237 -1.98 3.66 -13.64
CA ARG A 237 -0.91 3.95 -14.62
C ARG A 237 0.42 3.32 -14.24
N VAL A 238 1.28 3.17 -15.25
CA VAL A 238 2.68 2.82 -15.05
C VAL A 238 3.46 4.04 -14.59
N TYR A 239 4.28 3.85 -13.56
CA TYR A 239 5.20 4.84 -13.00
C TYR A 239 6.64 4.49 -13.33
N ARG A 240 7.47 5.50 -13.59
CA ARG A 240 8.92 5.37 -13.78
C ARG A 240 9.66 6.41 -12.95
N PRO A 241 9.87 6.18 -11.64
CA PRO A 241 10.63 7.13 -10.82
C PRO A 241 12.04 7.28 -11.38
N ALA A 242 12.58 8.50 -11.38
CA ALA A 242 13.95 8.80 -11.81
C ALA A 242 14.98 8.29 -10.77
N GLU A 243 15.03 6.98 -10.58
CA GLU A 243 15.85 6.30 -9.58
C GLU A 243 17.33 6.35 -9.93
N LYS A 244 18.15 6.62 -8.92
CA LYS A 244 19.59 6.50 -8.99
C LYS A 244 20.17 6.09 -7.63
N ASP A 245 20.99 5.05 -7.63
CA ASP A 245 21.71 4.51 -6.46
C ASP A 245 20.78 4.21 -5.25
N GLY A 246 19.55 3.79 -5.54
CA GLY A 246 18.48 3.46 -4.59
C GLY A 246 17.67 4.67 -4.10
N THR A 247 17.92 5.87 -4.63
CA THR A 247 17.26 7.13 -4.25
C THR A 247 16.51 7.77 -5.43
N VAL A 248 15.52 8.61 -5.17
CA VAL A 248 14.75 9.33 -6.20
C VAL A 248 14.70 10.81 -5.87
N PRO A 249 14.94 11.73 -6.82
CA PRO A 249 14.73 13.15 -6.63
C PRO A 249 13.28 13.43 -6.22
N ALA A 250 13.12 14.08 -5.08
CA ALA A 250 11.83 14.43 -4.51
C ALA A 250 11.87 15.86 -3.95
N ALA A 251 10.81 16.64 -4.18
CA ALA A 251 10.68 18.01 -3.70
C ALA A 251 9.39 18.15 -2.88
N PRO A 252 9.38 18.86 -1.72
CA PRO A 252 8.15 19.13 -0.99
C PRO A 252 7.09 19.83 -1.85
N CYS A 253 5.84 19.38 -1.75
CA CYS A 253 4.71 19.95 -2.48
C CYS A 253 3.52 20.22 -1.55
N LYS A 254 2.58 21.06 -2.00
CA LYS A 254 1.40 21.42 -1.23
C LYS A 254 0.28 20.42 -1.52
N ASN A 255 -0.23 19.75 -0.49
CA ASN A 255 -1.46 18.98 -0.55
C ASN A 255 -2.59 19.80 0.10
N GLU A 256 -3.58 20.21 -0.71
CA GLU A 256 -4.78 20.92 -0.24
C GLU A 256 -5.98 19.98 -0.04
N ALA A 257 -5.89 18.73 -0.51
CA ALA A 257 -6.98 17.77 -0.49
C ALA A 257 -7.17 17.10 0.88
N PHE A 258 -6.09 16.91 1.64
CA PHE A 258 -6.14 16.36 3.00
C PHE A 258 -4.89 16.69 3.84
N PRO A 259 -4.99 16.73 5.18
CA PRO A 259 -3.84 16.86 6.07
C PRO A 259 -2.86 15.70 5.91
N SER A 260 -1.57 15.99 5.75
CA SER A 260 -0.47 15.01 5.65
C SER A 260 0.72 15.47 6.51
N LEU A 261 1.52 14.51 6.98
CA LEU A 261 2.81 14.78 7.62
C LEU A 261 3.84 15.22 6.58
N VAL A 262 3.80 14.62 5.40
CA VAL A 262 4.68 14.94 4.26
C VAL A 262 3.89 14.77 2.96
N SER A 263 4.09 15.70 2.01
CA SER A 263 3.73 15.53 0.59
C SER A 263 4.89 15.95 -0.30
N LEU A 264 5.19 15.15 -1.34
CA LEU A 264 6.32 15.34 -2.25
C LEU A 264 5.89 15.18 -3.71
N GLU A 265 6.47 15.99 -4.60
CA GLU A 265 6.61 15.65 -6.02
C GLU A 265 7.79 14.71 -6.21
N ILE A 266 7.56 13.58 -6.86
CA ILE A 266 8.58 12.57 -7.21
C ILE A 266 8.89 12.69 -8.70
N ALA A 267 10.16 12.88 -9.06
CA ALA A 267 10.57 13.01 -10.47
C ALA A 267 10.45 11.68 -11.25
N GLU A 268 10.05 11.75 -12.52
CA GLU A 268 10.00 10.58 -13.43
C GLU A 268 11.07 10.59 -14.54
N GLU A 269 11.43 9.39 -15.00
CA GLU A 269 12.26 9.19 -16.18
C GLU A 269 11.61 9.82 -17.43
N GLY A 270 12.41 10.50 -18.25
CA GLY A 270 11.91 11.20 -19.45
C GLY A 270 11.22 12.54 -19.17
N GLY A 271 11.08 12.93 -17.90
CA GLY A 271 10.52 14.21 -17.47
C GLY A 271 9.07 14.10 -16.97
N GLY A 272 8.70 15.06 -16.11
CA GLY A 272 7.45 15.03 -15.35
C GLY A 272 7.68 14.60 -13.90
N SER A 273 6.60 14.62 -13.12
CA SER A 273 6.59 14.22 -11.71
C SER A 273 5.20 13.70 -11.29
N PHE A 274 5.12 13.14 -10.09
CA PHE A 274 3.85 12.80 -9.45
C PHE A 274 3.85 13.11 -7.96
N ALA A 275 2.72 13.60 -7.48
CA ALA A 275 2.45 13.80 -6.06
C ALA A 275 2.32 12.46 -5.32
N VAL A 276 2.94 12.38 -4.14
CA VAL A 276 2.71 11.37 -3.12
C VAL A 276 2.62 12.02 -1.75
N SER A 277 1.87 11.41 -0.83
CA SER A 277 1.83 11.79 0.59
C SER A 277 2.27 10.62 1.47
N ASP A 278 2.43 10.85 2.76
CA ASP A 278 2.65 9.75 3.71
C ASP A 278 1.49 8.75 3.72
N TYR A 279 1.81 7.47 3.79
CA TYR A 279 0.85 6.37 3.77
C TYR A 279 -0.18 6.46 4.91
N GLY A 280 0.21 7.06 6.04
CA GLY A 280 -0.61 7.27 7.22
C GLY A 280 -1.83 8.15 6.94
N SER A 281 -1.71 9.17 6.10
CA SER A 281 -2.78 10.13 5.76
C SER A 281 -3.61 9.79 4.51
N CYS A 282 -3.14 8.88 3.65
CA CYS A 282 -3.88 8.46 2.45
C CYS A 282 -5.05 7.51 2.77
N GLY A 283 -6.10 7.50 1.95
CA GLY A 283 -7.23 6.56 2.03
C GLY A 283 -8.27 6.86 3.12
N LYS A 284 -8.29 8.06 3.70
CA LYS A 284 -9.04 8.38 4.94
C LYS A 284 -10.55 8.65 4.79
N THR A 285 -11.09 8.73 3.57
CA THR A 285 -12.55 8.83 3.39
C THR A 285 -13.26 7.50 3.67
N LEU A 286 -12.53 6.37 3.57
CA LEU A 286 -13.04 4.99 3.72
C LEU A 286 -13.99 4.55 2.58
N ASP A 287 -13.85 5.16 1.41
CA ASP A 287 -14.64 4.95 0.21
C ASP A 287 -13.79 5.14 -1.07
N GLU A 288 -14.41 4.90 -2.23
CA GLU A 288 -13.75 4.97 -3.54
C GLU A 288 -13.25 6.40 -3.92
N GLU A 289 -13.63 7.46 -3.19
CA GLU A 289 -13.08 8.80 -3.45
C GLU A 289 -11.62 8.93 -3.00
N SER A 290 -11.15 8.07 -2.06
CA SER A 290 -9.75 8.00 -1.62
C SER A 290 -9.03 6.72 -2.03
N LEU A 291 -9.30 6.25 -3.26
CA LEU A 291 -8.49 5.20 -3.90
C LEU A 291 -7.00 5.53 -3.80
N MET A 292 -6.22 4.58 -3.28
CA MET A 292 -4.82 4.78 -2.94
C MET A 292 -3.94 3.59 -3.33
N THR A 293 -2.62 3.80 -3.37
CA THR A 293 -1.63 2.73 -3.51
C THR A 293 -0.29 3.17 -2.90
N CYS A 294 0.40 2.28 -2.20
CA CYS A 294 1.81 2.49 -1.81
C CYS A 294 2.77 1.58 -2.59
N TRP A 295 2.25 0.53 -3.24
CA TRP A 295 2.97 -0.26 -4.23
C TRP A 295 2.57 0.21 -5.63
N PHE A 296 3.39 1.11 -6.18
CA PHE A 296 3.23 1.68 -7.51
C PHE A 296 3.73 0.68 -8.57
N PRO A 297 3.03 0.50 -9.71
CA PRO A 297 3.45 -0.43 -10.73
C PRO A 297 4.43 0.17 -11.76
N VAL A 298 5.48 -0.59 -12.10
CA VAL A 298 6.45 -0.29 -13.17
C VAL A 298 6.10 -0.94 -14.50
N SER A 299 5.03 -1.73 -14.56
CA SER A 299 4.50 -2.29 -15.80
C SER A 299 2.99 -2.46 -15.73
N ASN A 300 2.35 -2.52 -16.89
CA ASN A 300 0.90 -2.65 -17.00
C ASN A 300 0.48 -4.10 -16.72
N TYR A 301 0.36 -4.44 -15.43
CA TYR A 301 -0.08 -5.76 -14.95
C TYR A 301 -1.61 -5.92 -14.92
N TRP A 302 -2.35 -4.81 -14.96
CA TRP A 302 -3.81 -4.77 -15.04
C TRP A 302 -4.34 -5.19 -16.40
N THR A 303 -3.59 -4.92 -17.47
CA THR A 303 -3.93 -5.43 -18.80
C THR A 303 -3.67 -6.94 -18.81
N PRO A 304 -4.70 -7.79 -19.02
CA PRO A 304 -4.49 -9.21 -19.24
C PRO A 304 -3.49 -9.37 -20.39
N ASP A 305 -2.63 -10.39 -20.35
CA ASP A 305 -1.81 -10.70 -21.52
C ASP A 305 -2.75 -11.02 -22.68
N LYS A 306 -3.00 -10.04 -23.55
CA LYS A 306 -3.91 -10.19 -24.69
C LYS A 306 -3.42 -11.25 -25.68
N ARG A 307 -2.18 -11.72 -25.53
CA ARG A 307 -1.61 -12.85 -26.26
C ARG A 307 -1.98 -14.20 -25.67
N ARG A 308 -2.56 -14.30 -24.47
CA ARG A 308 -2.80 -15.56 -23.75
C ARG A 308 -4.06 -15.53 -22.88
N PHE A 309 -5.05 -16.35 -23.21
CA PHE A 309 -6.35 -16.37 -22.51
C PHE A 309 -6.97 -17.77 -22.47
N TYR A 310 -7.96 -17.96 -21.61
CA TYR A 310 -8.77 -19.18 -21.51
C TYR A 310 -10.18 -18.88 -22.04
N ILE A 311 -10.83 -19.88 -22.66
CA ILE A 311 -12.24 -19.77 -23.04
C ILE A 311 -13.06 -20.72 -22.15
N CYS A 312 -14.03 -20.17 -21.43
CA CYS A 312 -14.94 -20.92 -20.56
C CYS A 312 -16.35 -20.95 -21.14
N ALA A 313 -17.10 -22.01 -20.82
CA ALA A 313 -18.53 -22.13 -21.06
C ALA A 313 -19.16 -22.83 -19.85
N GLY A 314 -19.78 -22.05 -18.98
CA GLY A 314 -20.24 -22.53 -17.66
C GLY A 314 -19.07 -22.90 -16.75
N ASP A 315 -19.13 -24.10 -16.17
CA ASP A 315 -18.12 -24.71 -15.30
C ASP A 315 -16.95 -25.37 -16.06
N ARG A 316 -16.97 -25.33 -17.40
CA ARG A 316 -16.02 -26.03 -18.27
C ARG A 316 -15.24 -25.08 -19.17
N TYR A 317 -14.13 -25.58 -19.71
CA TYR A 317 -13.26 -24.89 -20.66
C TYR A 317 -13.50 -25.43 -22.07
N LEU A 318 -13.37 -24.59 -23.09
CA LEU A 318 -13.17 -25.08 -24.45
C LEU A 318 -11.72 -25.54 -24.60
N SER A 319 -11.52 -26.75 -25.08
CA SER A 319 -10.21 -27.34 -25.36
C SER A 319 -10.10 -27.72 -26.84
N PRO A 320 -8.90 -27.65 -27.45
CA PRO A 320 -8.67 -28.19 -28.79
C PRO A 320 -8.97 -29.70 -28.84
N GLY A 321 -9.78 -30.09 -29.82
CA GLY A 321 -10.05 -31.49 -30.17
C GLY A 321 -9.50 -31.87 -31.54
N PRO A 322 -9.69 -33.13 -31.95
CA PRO A 322 -9.32 -33.60 -33.29
C PRO A 322 -9.89 -32.71 -34.39
N GLU A 323 -9.16 -32.63 -35.51
CA GLU A 323 -9.55 -31.92 -36.73
C GLU A 323 -9.74 -30.39 -36.59
N GLY A 324 -9.58 -29.81 -35.40
CA GLY A 324 -9.80 -28.38 -35.15
C GLY A 324 -11.17 -28.05 -34.54
N ARG A 325 -11.91 -29.06 -34.08
CA ARG A 325 -13.12 -28.86 -33.28
C ARG A 325 -12.76 -28.39 -31.87
N LEU A 326 -13.59 -27.57 -31.24
CA LEU A 326 -13.49 -27.26 -29.82
C LEU A 326 -14.37 -28.22 -29.01
N LEU A 327 -13.83 -28.76 -27.92
CA LEU A 327 -14.50 -29.70 -27.01
C LEU A 327 -14.72 -29.04 -25.65
N LEU A 328 -15.89 -29.27 -25.04
CA LEU A 328 -16.14 -28.88 -23.64
C LEU A 328 -15.42 -29.85 -22.70
N SER A 329 -14.49 -29.32 -21.93
CA SER A 329 -13.54 -30.07 -21.11
C SER A 329 -13.49 -29.53 -19.68
N PRO A 330 -13.37 -30.38 -18.64
CA PRO A 330 -13.04 -29.91 -17.30
C PRO A 330 -11.56 -29.45 -17.19
N ALA A 331 -10.69 -29.80 -18.15
CA ALA A 331 -9.30 -29.39 -18.17
C ALA A 331 -9.13 -28.00 -18.82
N LYS A 332 -8.33 -27.15 -18.18
CA LYS A 332 -7.98 -25.81 -18.70
C LYS A 332 -7.11 -25.93 -19.95
N ALA A 333 -7.52 -25.29 -21.04
CA ALA A 333 -6.69 -25.10 -22.23
C ALA A 333 -6.39 -23.60 -22.43
N LEU A 334 -5.11 -23.29 -22.64
CA LEU A 334 -4.62 -21.95 -22.91
C LEU A 334 -4.61 -21.70 -24.41
N PHE A 335 -5.19 -20.58 -24.85
CA PHE A 335 -5.17 -20.13 -26.24
C PHE A 335 -4.20 -18.97 -26.38
N GLU A 336 -3.46 -18.94 -27.49
CA GLU A 336 -2.58 -17.82 -27.81
C GLU A 336 -3.26 -16.88 -28.83
N ALA A 337 -2.98 -15.58 -28.77
CA ALA A 337 -3.46 -14.61 -29.73
C ALA A 337 -2.29 -14.06 -30.56
N GLU A 338 -2.34 -14.29 -31.87
CA GLU A 338 -1.38 -13.72 -32.80
C GLU A 338 -1.88 -12.36 -33.34
N PRO A 339 -0.98 -11.36 -33.46
CA PRO A 339 -1.31 -10.08 -34.08
C PRO A 339 -0.99 -10.09 -35.58
N ASP A 340 -1.99 -9.96 -36.46
CA ASP A 340 -1.73 -9.34 -37.77
C ASP A 340 -2.98 -8.81 -38.51
N ILE A 341 -2.70 -7.89 -39.44
CA ILE A 341 -3.57 -7.19 -40.40
C ILE A 341 -4.74 -6.40 -39.76
N ALA A 342 -4.73 -5.08 -39.98
CA ALA A 342 -5.83 -4.15 -39.67
C ALA A 342 -6.34 -4.15 -38.21
N GLY A 343 -5.53 -4.57 -37.24
CA GLY A 343 -5.85 -4.50 -35.81
C GLY A 343 -6.70 -5.66 -35.29
N TYR A 344 -6.81 -6.76 -36.03
CA TYR A 344 -7.47 -7.98 -35.57
C TYR A 344 -6.48 -8.89 -34.80
N HIS A 345 -7.03 -9.69 -33.87
CA HIS A 345 -6.30 -10.70 -33.12
C HIS A 345 -6.88 -12.08 -33.44
N PHE A 346 -6.05 -12.99 -33.95
CA PHE A 346 -6.47 -14.35 -34.28
C PHE A 346 -6.14 -15.30 -33.13
N LEU A 347 -7.05 -16.22 -32.82
CA LEU A 347 -6.86 -17.19 -31.75
C LEU A 347 -6.17 -18.44 -32.31
N ARG A 348 -5.08 -18.89 -31.68
CA ARG A 348 -4.24 -20.00 -32.13
C ARG A 348 -4.26 -21.15 -31.12
N THR A 349 -4.28 -22.38 -31.64
CA THR A 349 -4.16 -23.64 -30.88
C THR A 349 -3.25 -24.58 -31.68
N GLY A 350 -2.00 -24.77 -31.21
CA GLY A 350 -0.98 -25.47 -32.00
C GLY A 350 -0.77 -24.77 -33.35
N ASP A 351 -0.66 -25.55 -34.43
CA ASP A 351 -0.45 -25.06 -35.80
C ASP A 351 -1.76 -24.57 -36.48
N LYS A 352 -2.84 -24.34 -35.72
CA LYS A 352 -4.16 -23.97 -36.25
C LYS A 352 -4.64 -22.63 -35.72
N TYR A 353 -5.10 -21.79 -36.64
CA TYR A 353 -5.88 -20.59 -36.37
C TYR A 353 -7.37 -20.94 -36.25
N LEU A 354 -8.07 -20.29 -35.32
CA LEU A 354 -9.52 -20.36 -35.13
C LEU A 354 -10.19 -19.14 -35.76
N ASP A 355 -10.84 -19.33 -36.90
CA ASP A 355 -11.79 -18.35 -37.45
C ASP A 355 -13.09 -18.38 -36.64
N GLY A 356 -13.32 -17.34 -35.84
CA GLY A 356 -14.39 -17.30 -34.83
C GLY A 356 -15.77 -16.91 -35.37
N PHE A 357 -16.54 -17.86 -35.90
CA PHE A 357 -18.01 -17.78 -35.92
C PHE A 357 -18.60 -18.73 -34.88
N LEU A 358 -19.40 -18.23 -33.94
CA LEU A 358 -20.01 -19.05 -32.89
C LEU A 358 -21.54 -19.03 -32.99
N HIS A 359 -22.11 -20.23 -33.17
CA HIS A 359 -23.53 -20.43 -33.39
C HIS A 359 -23.99 -21.70 -32.67
N ALA A 360 -24.88 -21.56 -31.69
CA ALA A 360 -25.62 -22.66 -31.10
C ALA A 360 -27.04 -22.16 -30.79
N GLY A 361 -28.03 -22.73 -31.49
CA GLY A 361 -29.44 -22.62 -31.12
C GLY A 361 -29.83 -23.77 -30.16
N GLY A 362 -31.11 -24.01 -29.89
CA GLY A 362 -32.30 -23.37 -30.46
C GLY A 362 -32.66 -22.03 -29.79
N GLU A 363 -32.75 -20.88 -30.45
CA GLU A 363 -32.57 -20.61 -31.89
C GLU A 363 -31.53 -19.52 -32.18
N LYS A 364 -31.11 -19.52 -33.44
CA LYS A 364 -29.99 -18.84 -34.09
C LYS A 364 -29.89 -17.32 -33.90
N GLY A 365 -29.58 -16.85 -32.69
CA GLY A 365 -29.12 -15.48 -32.42
C GLY A 365 -27.66 -15.27 -32.86
N ARG A 366 -27.38 -14.22 -33.64
CA ARG A 366 -26.00 -13.75 -33.88
C ARG A 366 -25.55 -12.89 -32.69
N LEU A 367 -24.63 -13.41 -31.88
CA LEU A 367 -23.91 -12.59 -30.91
C LEU A 367 -22.88 -11.73 -31.63
N ARG A 368 -22.70 -10.48 -31.17
CA ARG A 368 -21.56 -9.63 -31.54
C ARG A 368 -20.83 -9.20 -30.28
N LEU A 369 -19.53 -9.47 -30.25
CA LEU A 369 -18.58 -8.80 -29.38
C LEU A 369 -18.08 -7.56 -30.11
N ILE A 370 -18.12 -6.43 -29.44
CA ILE A 370 -17.52 -5.16 -29.89
C ILE A 370 -16.84 -4.50 -28.70
N SER A 371 -15.67 -3.91 -28.96
CA SER A 371 -14.94 -3.09 -28.00
C SER A 371 -14.84 -1.66 -28.52
N ASP A 372 -14.91 -0.68 -27.61
CA ASP A 372 -14.60 0.71 -27.95
C ASP A 372 -13.08 0.97 -27.92
N LEU A 373 -12.67 2.16 -28.35
CA LEU A 373 -11.26 2.59 -28.34
C LEU A 373 -10.68 2.78 -26.91
N ALA A 374 -11.52 2.65 -25.87
CA ALA A 374 -11.13 2.65 -24.47
C ALA A 374 -11.00 1.23 -23.88
N GLY A 375 -11.26 0.18 -24.66
CA GLY A 375 -11.01 -1.21 -24.28
C GLY A 375 -12.11 -1.89 -23.45
N ARG A 376 -13.33 -1.33 -23.40
CA ARG A 376 -14.48 -1.98 -22.73
C ARG A 376 -15.14 -3.01 -23.65
N TRP A 377 -15.56 -4.14 -23.09
CA TRP A 377 -16.20 -5.24 -23.85
C TRP A 377 -17.72 -5.24 -23.67
N TYR A 378 -18.45 -5.37 -24.78
CA TYR A 378 -19.91 -5.45 -24.78
C TYR A 378 -20.40 -6.74 -25.46
N ILE A 379 -21.37 -7.41 -24.82
CA ILE A 379 -22.10 -8.56 -25.41
C ILE A 379 -23.45 -8.04 -25.89
N VAL A 380 -23.67 -8.01 -27.22
CA VAL A 380 -24.93 -7.55 -27.81
C VAL A 380 -25.78 -8.73 -28.27
N SER A 381 -27.01 -8.82 -27.73
CA SER A 381 -28.06 -9.73 -28.16
C SER A 381 -29.31 -8.94 -28.58
N ARG A 382 -30.05 -9.41 -29.60
CA ARG A 382 -31.32 -8.79 -30.01
C ARG A 382 -32.41 -9.12 -28.99
N ASN A 383 -32.74 -8.14 -28.14
CA ASN A 383 -34.07 -7.77 -27.62
C ASN A 383 -34.15 -7.45 -26.11
N ARG A 384 -33.34 -6.48 -25.65
CA ARG A 384 -33.81 -5.24 -24.96
C ARG A 384 -32.60 -4.42 -24.52
N PHE A 385 -32.69 -3.11 -24.66
CA PHE A 385 -31.73 -2.15 -24.09
C PHE A 385 -32.39 -1.43 -22.92
N ALA A 386 -31.60 -1.15 -21.89
CA ALA A 386 -31.76 0.07 -21.10
C ALA A 386 -30.42 0.81 -21.22
N ALA A 387 -30.44 2.00 -21.81
CA ALA A 387 -29.39 2.99 -21.63
C ALA A 387 -29.94 4.03 -20.65
N PRO A 388 -29.13 4.59 -19.75
CA PRO A 388 -29.51 5.83 -19.12
C PRO A 388 -29.69 6.89 -20.22
N ASP A 389 -30.74 7.71 -20.13
CA ASP A 389 -30.63 9.05 -20.69
C ASP A 389 -29.63 9.88 -19.85
N GLU A 390 -29.40 11.13 -20.22
CA GLU A 390 -28.41 11.98 -19.54
C GLU A 390 -28.77 12.31 -18.07
N GLN A 391 -29.87 11.76 -17.53
CA GLN A 391 -30.34 11.94 -16.14
C GLN A 391 -30.69 10.62 -15.40
N GLY A 392 -30.73 9.46 -16.07
CA GLY A 392 -30.54 8.14 -15.43
C GLY A 392 -31.79 7.30 -15.08
N GLY A 393 -32.89 7.38 -15.82
CA GLY A 393 -34.10 6.53 -15.62
C GLY A 393 -34.24 5.32 -16.58
N ALA A 394 -35.14 4.35 -16.29
CA ALA A 394 -35.34 3.14 -17.11
C ALA A 394 -36.80 2.60 -17.16
N VAL A 395 -37.26 2.08 -18.33
CA VAL A 395 -38.61 1.46 -18.55
C VAL A 395 -38.56 0.31 -19.60
N LEU A 396 -39.48 -0.68 -19.55
CA LEU A 396 -39.55 -1.91 -20.40
C LEU A 396 -40.95 -2.13 -21.04
N ALA A 397 -41.02 -2.85 -22.19
CA ALA A 397 -42.29 -3.31 -22.84
C ALA A 397 -42.14 -4.64 -23.65
N ALA A 398 -43.24 -5.35 -23.96
CA ALA A 398 -43.29 -6.73 -24.51
C ALA A 398 -44.12 -6.85 -25.84
N GLU A 399 -44.39 -7.98 -26.53
CA GLU A 399 -44.33 -9.45 -26.27
C GLU A 399 -43.92 -10.28 -27.54
N PRO A 400 -43.76 -11.63 -27.50
CA PRO A 400 -43.21 -12.44 -28.61
C PRO A 400 -44.22 -13.27 -29.44
N PHE A 401 -43.86 -13.62 -30.69
CA PHE A 401 -44.56 -14.58 -31.56
C PHE A 401 -43.86 -15.97 -31.61
N ARG A 402 -44.61 -17.03 -31.97
CA ARG A 402 -44.17 -18.44 -32.04
C ARG A 402 -44.06 -19.01 -33.46
N TRP A 403 -43.12 -19.93 -33.67
CA TRP A 403 -43.13 -20.97 -34.71
C TRP A 403 -42.52 -22.28 -34.17
N THR A 404 -42.58 -23.37 -34.94
CA THR A 404 -42.21 -24.74 -34.55
C THR A 404 -41.33 -25.38 -35.64
N LEU A 405 -40.40 -26.28 -35.28
CA LEU A 405 -39.52 -26.97 -36.22
C LEU A 405 -39.31 -28.45 -35.84
N GLU A 406 -39.12 -29.32 -36.84
CA GLU A 406 -38.84 -30.76 -36.70
C GLU A 406 -37.36 -31.09 -36.96
N TYR A 407 -36.92 -32.29 -36.54
CA TYR A 407 -35.55 -32.79 -36.64
C TYR A 407 -35.45 -34.03 -37.56
N ALA A 408 -34.25 -34.27 -38.10
CA ALA A 408 -33.84 -35.53 -38.70
C ALA A 408 -32.43 -35.91 -38.19
N GLU A 409 -32.12 -37.21 -38.18
CA GLU A 409 -31.00 -37.87 -37.47
C GLU A 409 -29.58 -37.49 -37.97
#